data_AF-A0A2V4C343-F1
#
_entry.id   AF-A0A2V4C343-F1
#
_cell.length_a   1.000
_cell.length_b   1.000
_cell.length_c   1.000
_cell.angle_alpha   90.00
_cell.angle_beta   90.00
_cell.angle_gamma   90.00
#
_symmetry.space_group_name_H-M   'P 1'
#
loop_
_entity.id
_entity.type
_entity.pdbx_description
1 polymer ?
#
loop_
_entity_poly.entity_id
_entity_poly.type
_entity_poly.pdbx_seq_one_letter_code
_entity_poly.pdbx_strand_id
1 'polypeptide(L)'
;MIHETSQRIIPLILQCFLFILLVKRSILIDRYPELHFFFLAGLFSTIIALIYSLFKIKASLHMMAISGFTVFVIGMNMHLQMHNPYWPALLILLTGITASSRLEMNAHTYKELFIGFIIGILPQVLFLYLWL
;
A
#
# COMPACT_ATOMS: atom_id res chain seq x y z
N MET A 1 19.06 -3.31 -5.20
CA MET A 1 18.09 -3.80 -4.19
C MET A 1 18.81 -4.09 -2.91
N ILE A 2 18.18 -3.81 -1.77
CA ILE A 2 18.74 -4.11 -0.45
C ILE A 2 18.93 -5.63 -0.35
N HIS A 3 20.18 -6.06 -0.12
CA HIS A 3 20.57 -7.47 -0.18
C HIS A 3 20.04 -8.25 1.03
N GLU A 4 19.96 -7.60 2.20
CA GLU A 4 19.44 -8.17 3.44
C GLU A 4 18.07 -7.61 3.84
N THR A 5 17.19 -8.48 4.34
CA THR A 5 15.89 -8.09 4.90
C THR A 5 16.01 -7.29 6.19
N SER A 6 17.08 -7.50 6.96
CA SER A 6 17.41 -6.78 8.20
C SER A 6 17.45 -5.26 7.99
N GLN A 7 18.02 -4.82 6.88
CA GLN A 7 18.17 -3.40 6.52
C GLN A 7 16.84 -2.69 6.22
N ARG A 8 15.72 -3.43 6.08
CA ARG A 8 14.38 -2.85 5.86
C ARG A 8 13.67 -2.46 7.16
N ILE A 9 14.11 -2.97 8.31
CA ILE A 9 13.44 -2.78 9.60
C ILE A 9 13.42 -1.30 10.01
N ILE A 10 14.59 -0.64 9.97
CA ILE A 10 14.70 0.78 10.35
C ILE A 10 13.84 1.67 9.44
N PRO A 11 13.92 1.57 8.09
CA PRO A 11 13.02 2.31 7.20
C PRO A 11 11.53 2.08 7.47
N LEU A 12 11.11 0.84 7.73
CA LEU A 12 9.70 0.52 7.98
C LEU A 12 9.21 1.08 9.32
N ILE A 13 10.04 1.04 10.37
CA ILE A 13 9.72 1.67 11.66
C ILE A 13 9.56 3.18 11.48
N LEU A 14 10.48 3.82 10.77
CA LEU A 14 10.39 5.25 10.47
C LEU A 14 9.10 5.57 9.69
N GLN A 15 8.77 4.76 8.69
CA GLN A 15 7.53 4.92 7.91
C GLN A 15 6.28 4.81 8.78
N CYS A 16 6.22 3.83 9.71
CA CYS A 16 5.13 3.73 10.67
C CYS A 16 5.02 4.99 11.54
N PHE A 17 6.14 5.49 12.06
CA PHE A 17 6.16 6.72 12.85
C PHE A 17 5.63 7.93 12.06
N LEU A 18 6.07 8.09 10.81
CA LEU A 18 5.61 9.17 9.94
C LEU A 18 4.10 9.07 9.63
N PHE A 19 3.58 7.87 9.38
CA PHE A 19 2.13 7.70 9.17
C PHE A 19 1.34 7.99 10.44
N ILE A 20 1.81 7.58 11.62
CA ILE A 20 1.15 7.93 12.90
C ILE A 20 1.11 9.45 13.09
N LEU A 21 2.23 10.14 12.84
CA LEU A 21 2.29 11.59 12.92
C LEU A 21 1.28 12.23 11.96
N LEU A 22 1.26 11.78 10.71
CA LEU A 22 0.42 12.31 9.65
C LEU A 22 -1.07 12.19 9.99
N VAL A 23 -1.51 11.00 10.40
CA VAL A 23 -2.91 10.67 10.74
C VAL A 23 -3.36 11.36 12.03
N LYS A 24 -2.46 11.56 13.01
CA LYS A 24 -2.81 12.23 14.28
C LYS A 24 -2.76 13.76 14.23
N ARG A 25 -1.91 14.37 13.39
CA ARG A 25 -1.66 15.82 13.43
C ARG A 25 -2.12 16.58 12.20
N SER A 26 -1.96 16.00 11.01
CA SER A 26 -2.14 16.74 9.75
C SER A 26 -3.46 16.38 9.07
N ILE A 27 -3.73 15.07 8.94
CA ILE A 27 -4.86 14.54 8.18
C ILE A 27 -5.89 14.05 9.17
N LEU A 28 -6.61 15.00 9.77
CA LEU A 28 -7.65 14.72 10.76
C LEU A 28 -8.89 14.13 10.07
N ILE A 29 -9.49 13.13 10.73
CA ILE A 29 -10.68 12.43 10.23
C ILE A 29 -11.84 13.37 9.92
N ASP A 30 -12.05 14.41 10.73
CA ASP A 30 -13.16 15.37 10.57
C ASP A 30 -13.02 16.28 9.34
N ARG A 31 -11.81 16.37 8.76
CA ARG A 31 -11.53 17.22 7.59
C ARG A 31 -11.29 16.44 6.32
N TYR A 32 -10.60 15.31 6.40
CA TYR A 32 -10.16 14.53 5.26
C TYR A 32 -10.32 13.03 5.55
N PRO A 33 -11.56 12.52 5.72
CA PRO A 33 -11.80 11.14 6.16
C PRO A 33 -11.20 10.11 5.20
N GLU A 34 -11.34 10.30 3.89
CA GLU A 34 -10.84 9.38 2.85
C GLU A 34 -9.32 9.27 2.93
N LEU A 35 -8.64 10.41 3.03
CA LEU A 35 -7.20 10.47 3.11
C LEU A 35 -6.68 9.97 4.47
N HIS A 36 -7.43 10.23 5.55
CA HIS A 36 -7.12 9.72 6.89
C HIS A 36 -7.10 8.19 6.87
N PHE A 37 -8.16 7.57 6.35
CA PHE A 37 -8.27 6.12 6.24
C PHE A 37 -7.30 5.50 5.23
N PHE A 38 -6.95 6.22 4.15
CA PHE A 38 -5.90 5.79 3.23
C PHE A 38 -4.54 5.65 3.92
N PHE A 39 -4.12 6.65 4.70
CA PHE A 39 -2.85 6.60 5.42
C PHE A 39 -2.89 5.68 6.63
N LEU A 40 -4.04 5.52 7.27
CA LEU A 40 -4.24 4.53 8.33
C LEU A 40 -4.11 3.11 7.78
N ALA A 41 -4.74 2.82 6.63
CA ALA A 41 -4.56 1.56 5.92
C ALA A 41 -3.09 1.34 5.53
N GLY A 42 -2.41 2.38 5.03
CA GLY A 42 -0.96 2.35 4.75
C GLY A 42 -0.11 2.03 5.99
N LEU A 43 -0.47 2.55 7.17
CA LEU A 43 0.17 2.21 8.44
C LEU A 43 0.02 0.72 8.75
N PHE A 44 -1.19 0.17 8.64
CA PHE A 44 -1.42 -1.26 8.85
C PHE A 44 -0.64 -2.12 7.84
N SER A 45 -0.64 -1.77 6.56
CA SER A 45 0.19 -2.44 5.53
C SER A 45 1.68 -2.41 5.90
N THR A 46 2.19 -1.28 6.39
CA THR A 46 3.60 -1.12 6.77
C THR A 46 3.95 -1.93 8.03
N ILE A 47 3.05 -1.99 9.01
CA ILE A 47 3.20 -2.85 10.20
C ILE A 47 3.25 -4.32 9.79
N ILE A 48 2.36 -4.76 8.89
CA ILE A 48 2.38 -6.14 8.39
C ILE A 48 3.70 -6.41 7.63
N ALA A 49 4.14 -5.49 6.77
CA ALA A 49 5.42 -5.62 6.07
C ALA A 49 6.63 -5.67 7.03
N LEU A 50 6.59 -4.91 8.13
CA LEU A 50 7.59 -4.96 9.19
C LEU A 50 7.62 -6.33 9.87
N ILE A 51 6.46 -6.88 10.23
CA ILE A 51 6.34 -8.23 10.80
C ILE A 51 6.93 -9.27 9.85
N TYR A 52 6.58 -9.23 8.57
CA TYR A 52 7.16 -10.12 7.55
C TYR A 52 8.69 -9.98 7.45
N SER A 53 9.21 -8.76 7.56
CA SER A 53 10.65 -8.50 7.55
C SER A 53 11.38 -9.13 8.74
N LEU A 54 10.74 -9.19 9.92
CA LEU A 54 11.28 -9.89 11.11
C LEU A 54 11.36 -11.41 10.89
N PHE A 55 10.41 -11.99 10.17
CA PHE A 55 10.44 -13.40 9.75
C PHE A 55 11.31 -13.67 8.51
N LYS A 56 12.08 -12.68 8.04
CA LYS A 56 12.93 -12.76 6.84
C LYS A 56 12.14 -13.06 5.55
N ILE A 57 10.83 -12.81 5.51
CA ILE A 57 10.00 -12.94 4.31
C ILE A 57 10.05 -11.61 3.55
N LYS A 58 10.47 -11.65 2.29
CA LYS A 58 10.65 -10.45 1.44
C LYS A 58 9.35 -10.03 0.76
N ALA A 59 8.41 -9.44 1.50
CA ALA A 59 7.26 -8.80 0.86
C ALA A 59 7.70 -7.65 -0.08
N SER A 60 7.08 -7.55 -1.26
CA SER A 60 7.36 -6.46 -2.20
C SER A 60 6.65 -5.18 -1.79
N LEU A 61 7.41 -4.20 -1.28
CA LEU A 61 6.88 -2.89 -0.88
C LEU A 61 6.34 -2.09 -2.08
N HIS A 62 6.86 -2.33 -3.28
CA HIS A 62 6.36 -1.67 -4.50
C HIS A 62 4.96 -2.17 -4.84
N MET A 63 4.74 -3.49 -4.75
CA MET A 63 3.42 -4.09 -4.96
C MET A 63 2.43 -3.63 -3.89
N MET A 64 2.86 -3.57 -2.64
CA MET A 64 2.06 -3.05 -1.53
C MET A 64 1.59 -1.61 -1.78
N ALA A 65 2.50 -0.73 -2.21
CA ALA A 65 2.18 0.68 -2.46
C ALA A 65 1.23 0.86 -3.65
N ILE A 66 1.54 0.27 -4.82
CA ILE A 66 0.74 0.49 -6.03
C ILE A 66 -0.65 -0.15 -5.92
N SER A 67 -0.76 -1.34 -5.30
CA SER A 67 -2.05 -2.01 -5.13
C SER A 67 -2.95 -1.29 -4.13
N GLY A 68 -2.39 -0.82 -3.00
CA GLY A 68 -3.14 -0.02 -2.04
C GLY A 68 -3.62 1.31 -2.63
N PHE A 69 -2.77 1.99 -3.40
CA PHE A 69 -3.14 3.22 -4.11
C PHE A 69 -4.21 2.97 -5.18
N THR A 70 -4.14 1.84 -5.89
CA THR A 70 -5.16 1.45 -6.89
C THR A 70 -6.53 1.29 -6.24
N VAL A 71 -6.62 0.58 -5.11
CA VAL A 71 -7.87 0.42 -4.36
C VAL A 71 -8.42 1.77 -3.89
N PHE A 72 -7.55 2.63 -3.36
CA PHE A 72 -7.95 3.97 -2.93
C PHE A 72 -8.54 4.80 -4.07
N VAL A 73 -7.90 4.82 -5.24
CA VAL A 73 -8.40 5.58 -6.40
C VAL A 73 -9.72 5.01 -6.95
N ILE A 74 -9.89 3.69 -6.92
CA ILE A 74 -11.19 3.06 -7.23
C ILE A 74 -12.25 3.53 -6.23
N GLY A 75 -11.93 3.52 -4.93
CA GLY A 75 -12.79 4.04 -3.86
C GLY A 75 -13.18 5.50 -4.07
N MET A 76 -12.21 6.36 -4.40
CA MET A 76 -12.46 7.78 -4.70
C MET A 76 -13.37 7.97 -5.91
N ASN A 77 -13.20 7.14 -6.94
CA ASN A 77 -14.05 7.18 -8.14
C ASN A 77 -15.52 6.89 -7.79
N MET A 78 -15.74 5.93 -6.89
CA MET A 78 -17.06 5.55 -6.38
C MET A 78 -17.64 6.64 -5.46
N HIS A 79 -16.86 7.10 -4.46
CA HIS A 79 -17.27 8.10 -3.47
C HIS A 79 -17.68 9.42 -4.13
N LEU A 80 -16.90 9.88 -5.11
CA LEU A 80 -17.16 11.12 -5.86
C LEU A 80 -18.12 10.93 -7.04
N GLN A 81 -18.61 9.71 -7.29
CA GLN A 81 -19.50 9.37 -8.41
C GLN A 81 -18.97 9.86 -9.77
N MET A 82 -17.65 9.78 -9.98
CA MET A 82 -17.00 10.35 -11.17
C MET A 82 -17.30 9.56 -12.45
N HIS A 83 -17.72 8.28 -12.34
CA HIS A 83 -17.94 7.36 -13.46
C HIS A 83 -16.77 7.33 -14.47
N ASN A 84 -15.54 7.57 -14.00
CA ASN A 84 -14.36 7.70 -14.86
C ASN A 84 -13.55 6.39 -14.83
N PRO A 85 -13.57 5.58 -15.90
CA PRO A 85 -12.85 4.31 -15.92
C PRO A 85 -11.34 4.46 -16.19
N TYR A 86 -10.89 5.61 -16.68
CA TYR A 86 -9.52 5.80 -17.17
C TYR A 86 -8.49 5.71 -16.04
N TRP A 87 -8.76 6.36 -14.89
CA TRP A 87 -7.83 6.35 -13.76
C TRP A 87 -7.66 4.96 -13.12
N PRO A 88 -8.75 4.22 -12.78
CA PRO A 88 -8.63 2.83 -12.35
C PRO A 88 -7.93 1.92 -13.37
N ALA A 89 -8.29 2.02 -14.66
CA ALA A 89 -7.69 1.19 -15.70
C ALA A 89 -6.18 1.42 -15.83
N LEU A 90 -5.74 2.69 -15.78
CA LEU A 90 -4.33 3.04 -15.79
C LEU A 90 -3.59 2.43 -14.60
N LEU A 91 -4.15 2.52 -13.38
CA LEU A 91 -3.50 2.00 -12.18
C LEU A 91 -3.45 0.47 -12.13
N ILE A 92 -4.46 -0.22 -12.66
CA ILE A 92 -4.44 -1.68 -12.85
C ILE A 92 -3.30 -2.07 -13.80
N LEU A 93 -3.16 -1.35 -14.93
CA LEU A 93 -2.07 -1.57 -15.88
C LEU A 93 -0.69 -1.30 -15.25
N LEU A 94 -0.55 -0.19 -14.52
CA LEU A 94 0.69 0.17 -13.82
C LEU A 94 1.05 -0.84 -12.71
N THR A 95 0.06 -1.45 -12.07
CA THR A 95 0.29 -2.56 -11.13
C THR A 95 0.92 -3.76 -11.83
N GLY A 96 0.42 -4.13 -13.01
CA GLY A 96 1.02 -5.18 -13.85
C GLY A 96 2.45 -4.85 -14.28
N ILE A 97 2.69 -3.63 -14.77
CA ILE A 97 4.05 -3.18 -15.16
C ILE A 97 5.00 -3.22 -13.95
N THR A 98 4.54 -2.79 -12.79
CA THR A 98 5.33 -2.82 -11.55
C THR A 98 5.71 -4.25 -11.18
N ALA A 99 4.75 -5.20 -11.25
CA ALA A 99 5.00 -6.61 -11.00
C ALA A 99 6.04 -7.18 -11.98
N SER A 100 5.86 -6.95 -13.28
CA SER A 100 6.78 -7.40 -14.33
C SER A 100 8.19 -6.85 -14.13
N SER A 101 8.32 -5.56 -13.80
CA SER A 101 9.62 -4.94 -13.52
C SER A 101 10.34 -5.60 -12.34
N ARG A 102 9.62 -6.02 -11.29
CA ARG A 102 10.25 -6.71 -10.14
C ARG A 102 10.68 -8.14 -10.49
N LEU A 103 9.94 -8.84 -11.34
CA LEU A 103 10.33 -10.17 -11.83
C LEU A 103 11.56 -10.09 -12.74
N GLU A 104 11.57 -9.16 -13.69
CA GLU A 104 12.67 -8.97 -14.64
C GLU A 104 14.00 -8.64 -13.93
N MET A 105 13.93 -7.85 -12.86
CA MET A 105 15.10 -7.54 -12.04
C MET A 105 15.56 -8.71 -11.13
N ASN A 106 14.91 -9.87 -11.19
CA ASN A 106 15.11 -11.01 -10.28
C ASN A 106 15.07 -10.58 -8.80
N ALA A 107 14.26 -9.56 -8.50
CA ALA A 107 14.16 -8.92 -7.20
C ALA A 107 13.40 -9.75 -6.19
N HIS A 108 12.37 -10.41 -6.72
CA HIS A 108 11.26 -10.96 -5.98
C HIS A 108 10.72 -12.16 -6.74
N THR A 109 10.24 -13.14 -5.99
CA THR A 109 9.49 -14.27 -6.56
C THR A 109 8.01 -13.91 -6.74
N TYR A 110 7.28 -14.70 -7.53
CA TYR A 110 5.83 -14.56 -7.67
C TYR A 110 5.11 -14.56 -6.31
N LYS A 111 5.54 -15.41 -5.37
CA LYS A 111 4.97 -15.48 -4.01
C LYS A 111 5.16 -14.17 -3.24
N GLU A 112 6.35 -13.59 -3.33
CA GLU A 112 6.68 -12.33 -2.65
C GLU A 112 5.93 -11.12 -3.22
N LEU A 113 5.70 -11.11 -4.53
CA LEU A 113 4.86 -10.10 -5.18
C LEU A 113 3.40 -10.25 -4.77
N PHE A 114 2.88 -11.47 -4.76
CA PHE A 114 1.52 -11.75 -4.34
C PHE A 114 1.28 -11.36 -2.88
N ILE A 115 2.21 -11.68 -1.98
CA ILE A 115 2.17 -11.24 -0.58
C ILE A 115 2.12 -9.71 -0.51
N GLY A 116 3.02 -9.01 -1.21
CA GLY A 116 3.02 -7.55 -1.24
C GLY A 116 1.70 -6.95 -1.74
N PHE A 117 1.13 -7.53 -2.81
CA PHE A 117 -0.15 -7.13 -3.38
C PHE A 117 -1.31 -7.28 -2.36
N ILE A 118 -1.40 -8.43 -1.68
CA ILE A 118 -2.45 -8.66 -0.66
C ILE A 118 -2.29 -7.72 0.53
N ILE A 119 -1.06 -7.50 1.00
CA ILE A 119 -0.79 -6.56 2.12
C ILE A 119 -1.18 -5.12 1.76
N GLY A 120 -1.10 -4.73 0.48
CA GLY A 120 -1.56 -3.42 0.02
C GLY A 120 -3.08 -3.32 -0.07
N ILE A 121 -3.75 -4.34 -0.61
CA ILE A 121 -5.21 -4.33 -0.85
C ILE A 121 -6.00 -4.51 0.43
N LEU A 122 -5.65 -5.50 1.26
CA LEU A 122 -6.52 -5.95 2.34
C LEU A 122 -6.83 -4.82 3.35
N PRO A 123 -5.83 -4.09 3.89
CA PRO A 123 -6.13 -2.96 4.76
C PRO A 123 -6.93 -1.87 4.06
N GLN A 124 -6.62 -1.54 2.79
CA GLN A 124 -7.35 -0.51 2.05
C GLN A 124 -8.82 -0.86 1.85
N VAL A 125 -9.13 -2.10 1.49
CA VAL A 125 -10.52 -2.58 1.35
C VAL A 125 -11.26 -2.57 2.69
N LEU A 126 -10.62 -2.99 3.79
CA LEU A 126 -11.23 -2.96 5.12
C LEU A 126 -11.60 -1.53 5.54
N PHE A 127 -10.70 -0.57 5.31
CA PHE A 127 -10.93 0.82 5.66
C PHE A 127 -11.86 1.54 4.68
N LEU A 128 -11.97 1.06 3.43
CA LEU A 128 -12.90 1.60 2.42
C LEU A 128 -14.34 1.67 2.95
N TYR A 129 -14.77 0.64 3.69
CA TYR A 129 -16.11 0.57 4.28
C TYR A 129 -16.43 1.71 5.26
N LEU A 130 -15.41 2.38 5.82
CA LEU A 130 -15.62 3.44 6.82
C LEU A 130 -15.84 4.84 6.23
N TRP A 131 -15.53 5.04 4.95
CA TRP A 131 -15.62 6.35 4.31
C TRP A 131 -16.32 6.37 2.96
N LEU A 132 -16.54 5.19 2.35
CA LEU A 132 -17.38 5.06 1.16
C LEU A 132 -18.86 5.24 1.53
#